data_AF-A0A1G2R1E6-F1
#
_entry.id   AF-A0A1G2R1E6-F1
#
_cell.length_a   1.000
_cell.length_b   1.000
_cell.length_c   1.000
_cell.angle_alpha   90.00
_cell.angle_beta   90.00
_cell.angle_gamma   90.00
#
_symmetry.space_group_name_H-M   'P 1'
#
loop_
_entity.id
_entity.type
_entity.pdbx_description
1 polymer ?
#
loop_
_entity_poly.entity_id
_entity_poly.type
_entity_poly.pdbx_seq_one_letter_code
_entity_poly.pdbx_strand_id
1 'polypeptide(L)'
;MASRHLARSIAMQSLYEWDFAEKKEDLKELVERNIQEFGPGLEDVNKDFIRTLAFGVQEHITDLNQIIEKAAPEWPLEQITIVDRNVLRLGLLELLYGNKDEVPPKVAINEAIELAKNFSGESSGKFVNGVLGTVYRELDNATNS
;
A
#
# COMPACT_ATOMS: atom_id res chain seq x y z
N MET A 1 -8.90 -14.07 -4.37
CA MET A 1 -9.04 -12.63 -4.71
C MET A 1 -9.67 -11.85 -3.56
N ALA A 2 -10.91 -12.15 -3.13
CA ALA A 2 -11.54 -11.46 -1.99
C ALA A 2 -10.70 -11.49 -0.68
N SER A 3 -10.04 -12.61 -0.38
CA SER A 3 -9.16 -12.75 0.80
C SER A 3 -7.93 -11.83 0.74
N ARG A 4 -7.33 -11.65 -0.44
CA ARG A 4 -6.17 -10.77 -0.65
C ARG A 4 -6.57 -9.29 -0.65
N HIS A 5 -7.75 -8.98 -1.17
CA HIS A 5 -8.31 -7.64 -1.04
C HIS A 5 -8.52 -7.27 0.44
N LEU A 6 -9.16 -8.15 1.22
CA LEU A 6 -9.33 -7.96 2.66
C LEU A 6 -7.98 -7.83 3.39
N ALA A 7 -7.00 -8.68 3.05
CA ALA A 7 -5.66 -8.59 3.61
C ALA A 7 -5.02 -7.20 3.38
N ARG A 8 -5.10 -6.65 2.16
CA ARG A 8 -4.61 -5.29 1.90
C ARG A 8 -5.37 -4.23 2.69
N SER A 9 -6.68 -4.36 2.83
CA SER A 9 -7.49 -3.46 3.67
C SER A 9 -7.04 -3.47 5.12
N ILE A 10 -6.69 -4.63 5.68
CA ILE A 10 -6.19 -4.76 7.07
C ILE A 10 -4.79 -4.15 7.19
N ALA A 11 -3.90 -4.41 6.23
CA ALA A 11 -2.57 -3.80 6.20
C ALA A 11 -2.67 -2.27 6.13
N MET A 12 -3.54 -1.74 5.26
CA MET A 12 -3.77 -0.30 5.12
C MET A 12 -4.29 0.33 6.41
N GLN A 13 -5.28 -0.27 7.06
CA GLN A 13 -5.81 0.22 8.35
C GLN A 13 -4.72 0.26 9.44
N SER A 14 -3.90 -0.79 9.52
CA SER A 14 -2.80 -0.86 10.48
C SER A 14 -1.75 0.23 10.23
N LEU A 15 -1.41 0.48 8.96
CA LEU A 15 -0.49 1.56 8.56
C LEU A 15 -1.10 2.95 8.77
N TYR A 16 -2.41 3.11 8.56
CA TYR A 16 -3.12 4.34 8.85
C TYR A 16 -3.06 4.67 10.34
N GLU A 17 -3.39 3.71 11.21
CA GLU A 17 -3.33 3.88 12.67
C GLU A 17 -1.92 4.27 13.13
N TRP A 18 -0.91 3.57 12.59
CA TRP A 18 0.49 3.85 12.88
C TRP A 18 0.92 5.26 12.42
N ASP A 19 0.55 5.67 11.20
CA ASP A 19 0.84 7.02 10.70
C ASP A 19 0.10 8.10 11.50
N PHE A 20 -1.16 7.85 11.87
CA PHE A 20 -2.01 8.75 12.64
C PHE A 20 -1.44 8.97 14.04
N ALA A 21 -0.90 7.93 14.66
CA ALA A 21 -0.18 7.99 15.94
C ALA A 21 1.26 8.53 15.83
N GLU A 22 1.61 9.17 14.72
CA GLU A 22 2.97 9.69 14.43
C GLU A 22 4.06 8.62 14.54
N LYS A 23 3.71 7.36 14.26
CA LYS A 23 4.61 6.19 14.29
C LYS A 23 5.19 5.89 15.68
N LYS A 24 4.54 6.37 16.75
CA LYS A 24 4.98 6.17 18.14
C LYS A 24 4.59 4.80 18.71
N GLU A 25 3.57 4.17 18.14
CA GLU A 25 3.09 2.84 18.53
C GLU A 25 3.85 1.73 17.80
N ASP A 26 3.86 0.53 18.38
CA ASP A 26 4.44 -0.65 17.72
C ASP A 26 3.50 -1.14 16.61
N LEU A 27 3.94 -1.00 15.37
CA LEU A 27 3.20 -1.46 14.19
C LEU A 27 2.86 -2.96 14.27
N LYS A 28 3.71 -3.78 14.90
CA LYS A 28 3.44 -5.21 15.06
C LYS A 28 2.20 -5.45 15.91
N GLU A 29 2.06 -4.74 17.03
CA GLU A 29 0.89 -4.87 17.91
C GLU A 29 -0.38 -4.42 17.19
N LEU A 30 -0.31 -3.33 16.41
CA LEU A 30 -1.41 -2.84 15.59
C LEU A 30 -1.85 -3.86 14.53
N VAL A 31 -0.88 -4.43 13.80
CA VAL A 31 -1.15 -5.45 12.77
C VAL A 31 -1.81 -6.69 13.38
N GLU A 32 -1.28 -7.22 14.49
CA GLU A 32 -1.87 -8.40 15.13
C GLU A 32 -3.28 -8.12 15.64
N ARG A 33 -3.51 -6.96 16.28
CA ARG A 33 -4.83 -6.54 16.73
C ARG A 33 -5.83 -6.50 15.56
N ASN A 34 -5.44 -5.87 14.46
CA ASN A 34 -6.32 -5.69 13.31
C ASN A 34 -6.57 -7.00 12.54
N ILE A 35 -5.61 -7.94 12.55
CA ILE A 35 -5.84 -9.30 12.05
C ILE A 35 -6.90 -10.01 12.89
N GLN A 36 -6.86 -9.90 14.21
CA GLN A 36 -7.85 -10.55 15.08
C GLN A 36 -9.24 -9.94 14.92
N GLU A 37 -9.34 -8.62 14.81
CA GLU A 37 -10.61 -7.91 14.69
C GLU A 37 -11.28 -8.14 13.33
N PHE A 38 -10.53 -7.96 12.24
CA PHE A 38 -11.11 -7.89 10.89
C PHE A 38 -10.85 -9.16 10.06
N GLY A 39 -9.93 -10.02 10.50
CA GLY A 39 -9.51 -11.23 9.79
C GLY A 39 -9.59 -12.55 10.58
N PRO A 40 -10.53 -12.76 11.53
CA PRO A 40 -10.51 -13.97 12.37
C PRO A 40 -10.65 -15.27 11.55
N GLY A 41 -11.33 -15.22 10.40
CA GLY A 41 -11.50 -16.34 9.47
C GLY A 41 -10.47 -16.41 8.33
N LEU A 42 -9.46 -15.54 8.31
CA LEU A 42 -8.43 -15.59 7.27
C LEU A 42 -7.49 -16.78 7.50
N GLU A 43 -7.19 -17.47 6.41
CA GLU A 43 -6.11 -18.47 6.37
C GLU A 43 -4.76 -17.81 6.70
N ASP A 44 -3.86 -18.58 7.30
CA ASP A 44 -2.56 -18.06 7.76
C ASP A 44 -1.72 -17.46 6.63
N VAL A 45 -1.81 -17.99 5.41
CA VAL A 45 -1.16 -17.40 4.22
C VAL A 45 -1.59 -15.95 3.98
N ASN A 46 -2.84 -15.60 4.28
CA ASN A 46 -3.32 -14.22 4.12
C ASN A 46 -2.92 -13.36 5.32
N LYS A 47 -2.84 -13.92 6.53
CA LYS A 47 -2.31 -13.21 7.71
C LYS A 47 -0.82 -12.88 7.52
N ASP A 48 -0.05 -13.81 6.99
CA ASP A 48 1.35 -13.60 6.65
C ASP A 48 1.51 -12.57 5.55
N PHE A 49 0.61 -12.57 4.55
CA PHE A 49 0.60 -11.51 3.55
C PHE A 49 0.34 -10.13 4.15
N ILE A 50 -0.58 -9.99 5.12
CA ILE A 50 -0.81 -8.72 5.84
C ILE A 50 0.48 -8.23 6.50
N ARG A 51 1.17 -9.13 7.21
CA ARG A 51 2.45 -8.83 7.87
C ARG A 51 3.52 -8.40 6.87
N THR A 52 3.68 -9.15 5.78
CA THR A 52 4.63 -8.84 4.71
C THR A 52 4.38 -7.44 4.15
N LEU A 53 3.12 -7.08 3.91
CA LEU A 53 2.78 -5.75 3.42
C LEU A 53 3.07 -4.65 4.44
N ALA A 54 2.58 -4.78 5.68
CA ALA A 54 2.74 -3.74 6.69
C ALA A 54 4.22 -3.53 7.07
N PHE A 55 4.95 -4.61 7.34
CA PHE A 55 6.35 -4.53 7.73
C PHE A 55 7.26 -4.18 6.55
N GLY A 56 6.93 -4.62 5.33
CA GLY A 56 7.63 -4.17 4.13
C GLY A 56 7.49 -2.66 3.91
N VAL A 57 6.30 -2.09 4.15
CA VAL A 57 6.14 -0.63 4.10
C VAL A 57 6.99 0.05 5.18
N GLN A 58 7.01 -0.48 6.40
CA GLN A 58 7.83 0.06 7.48
C GLN A 58 9.33 0.03 7.14
N GLU A 59 9.80 -1.08 6.57
CA GLU A 59 11.20 -1.29 6.17
C GLU A 59 11.64 -0.33 5.06
N HIS A 60 10.80 -0.14 4.04
CA HIS A 60 11.14 0.65 2.86
C HIS A 60 10.54 2.07 2.87
N ILE A 61 10.05 2.56 4.01
CA ILE A 61 9.22 3.78 4.06
C ILE A 61 9.90 5.00 3.46
N THR A 62 11.21 5.17 3.69
CA THR A 62 11.97 6.30 3.16
C THR A 62 12.00 6.28 1.63
N ASP A 63 12.29 5.13 1.04
CA ASP A 63 12.38 4.96 -0.41
C ASP A 63 11.01 5.12 -1.07
N LEU A 64 9.98 4.50 -0.47
CA LEU A 64 8.60 4.60 -0.93
C LEU A 64 8.13 6.06 -0.94
N ASN A 65 8.40 6.81 0.14
CA ASN A 65 8.04 8.23 0.23
C ASN A 65 8.75 9.08 -0.84
N GLN A 66 10.06 8.86 -1.05
CA GLN A 66 10.81 9.59 -2.09
C GLN A 66 10.27 9.31 -3.49
N ILE A 67 9.84 8.07 -3.76
CA ILE A 67 9.22 7.71 -5.05
C ILE A 67 7.87 8.42 -5.22
N ILE A 68 7.05 8.47 -4.16
CA ILE A 68 5.78 9.21 -4.17
C ILE A 68 6.02 10.68 -4.50
N GLU A 69 6.96 11.33 -3.82
CA GLU A 69 7.28 12.75 -4.04
C GLU A 69 7.74 13.03 -5.47
N LYS A 70 8.57 12.14 -6.04
CA LYS A 70 9.01 12.26 -7.44
C LYS A 70 7.88 12.06 -8.44
N ALA A 71 6.97 11.13 -8.17
CA ALA A 71 5.86 10.80 -9.05
C ALA A 71 4.67 11.77 -8.92
N ALA A 72 4.59 12.52 -7.82
CA ALA A 72 3.56 13.51 -7.53
C ALA A 72 4.17 14.85 -7.06
N PRO A 73 4.98 15.54 -7.87
CA PRO A 73 5.75 16.72 -7.44
C PRO A 73 4.87 17.91 -7.02
N GLU A 74 3.65 17.99 -7.56
CA GLU A 74 2.67 19.03 -7.22
C GLU A 74 1.93 18.75 -5.89
N TRP A 75 2.15 17.58 -5.28
CA TRP A 75 1.47 17.13 -4.06
C TRP A 75 2.50 16.70 -3.01
N PRO A 76 2.95 17.63 -2.14
CA PRO A 76 3.83 17.29 -1.03
C PRO A 76 3.26 16.15 -0.19
N LEU A 77 4.12 15.27 0.30
CA LEU A 77 3.73 14.03 0.99
C LEU A 77 2.84 14.30 2.22
N GLU A 78 3.04 15.44 2.88
CA GLU A 78 2.27 15.90 4.03
C GLU A 78 0.86 16.38 3.66
N GLN A 79 0.65 16.80 2.41
CA GLN A 79 -0.65 17.24 1.89
C GLN A 79 -1.49 16.07 1.35
N ILE A 80 -0.86 14.92 1.07
CA ILE A 80 -1.56 13.68 0.75
C ILE A 80 -2.24 13.16 2.02
N THR A 81 -3.52 12.78 1.90
CA THR A 81 -4.27 12.20 3.01
C THR A 81 -3.54 10.97 3.55
N ILE A 82 -3.63 10.71 4.85
CA ILE A 82 -2.93 9.56 5.48
C ILE A 82 -3.35 8.24 4.81
N VAL A 83 -4.62 8.10 4.45
CA VAL A 83 -5.14 6.94 3.74
C VAL A 83 -4.48 6.81 2.37
N ASP A 84 -4.54 7.83 1.53
CA ASP A 84 -4.03 7.76 0.15
C ASP A 84 -2.51 7.55 0.14
N ARG A 85 -1.79 8.17 1.09
CA ARG A 85 -0.35 7.98 1.26
C ARG A 85 -0.02 6.52 1.60
N ASN A 86 -0.77 5.88 2.48
CA ASN A 86 -0.54 4.47 2.83
C ASN A 86 -0.98 3.51 1.72
N VAL A 87 -2.03 3.85 0.96
CA VAL A 87 -2.40 3.09 -0.24
C VAL A 87 -1.29 3.17 -1.31
N LEU A 88 -0.72 4.35 -1.54
CA LEU A 88 0.44 4.52 -2.43
C LEU A 88 1.65 3.70 -1.96
N ARG A 89 1.97 3.73 -0.67
CA ARG A 89 3.06 2.94 -0.10
C ARG A 89 2.85 1.44 -0.31
N LEU A 90 1.63 0.93 -0.08
CA LEU A 90 1.30 -0.48 -0.33
C LEU A 90 1.44 -0.85 -1.81
N GLY A 91 0.84 -0.04 -2.70
CA GLY A 91 0.94 -0.28 -4.15
C GLY A 91 2.38 -0.26 -4.65
N LEU A 92 3.19 0.69 -4.18
CA LEU A 92 4.61 0.78 -4.52
C LEU A 92 5.43 -0.36 -3.93
N LEU A 93 5.16 -0.76 -2.68
CA LEU A 93 5.81 -1.92 -2.06
C LEU A 93 5.60 -3.16 -2.92
N GLU A 94 4.35 -3.45 -3.30
CA GLU A 94 4.04 -4.60 -4.13
C GLU A 94 4.68 -4.50 -5.54
N LEU A 95 4.74 -3.31 -6.13
CA LEU A 95 5.36 -3.11 -7.43
C LEU A 95 6.88 -3.32 -7.44
N LEU A 96 7.55 -2.87 -6.38
CA LEU A 96 9.02 -2.79 -6.33
C LEU A 96 9.65 -3.99 -5.63
N TYR A 97 8.99 -4.50 -4.60
CA TYR A 97 9.51 -5.53 -3.71
C TYR A 97 8.63 -6.79 -3.65
N GLY A 98 7.45 -6.76 -4.28
CA GLY A 98 6.53 -7.90 -4.33
C GLY A 98 6.99 -9.01 -5.28
N ASN A 99 6.53 -10.24 -5.01
CA ASN A 99 6.71 -11.36 -5.91
C ASN A 99 5.74 -11.25 -7.10
N LYS A 100 6.28 -10.93 -8.28
CA LYS A 100 5.50 -10.70 -9.51
C LYS A 100 4.79 -11.95 -10.04
N ASP A 101 5.28 -13.14 -9.69
CA ASP A 101 4.63 -14.41 -10.04
C ASP A 101 3.40 -14.69 -9.17
N GLU A 102 3.40 -14.16 -7.95
CA GLU A 102 2.27 -14.26 -7.01
C GLU A 102 1.23 -13.17 -7.27
N VAL A 103 1.67 -11.92 -7.45
CA VAL A 103 0.81 -10.76 -7.74
C VAL A 103 1.39 -9.99 -8.93
N PRO A 104 0.78 -10.09 -10.12
CA PRO A 104 1.23 -9.31 -11.26
C PRO A 104 1.16 -7.80 -10.99
N PRO A 105 2.12 -6.99 -11.49
CA PRO A 105 2.16 -5.55 -11.23
C PRO A 105 0.85 -4.80 -11.50
N LYS A 106 0.17 -5.14 -12.60
CA LYS A 106 -1.13 -4.53 -12.96
C LYS A 106 -2.24 -4.86 -11.95
N VAL A 107 -2.19 -6.04 -11.33
CA VAL A 107 -3.13 -6.45 -10.28
C VAL A 107 -2.86 -5.65 -9.02
N ALA A 108 -1.61 -5.50 -8.60
CA ALA A 108 -1.24 -4.67 -7.45
C ALA A 108 -1.71 -3.22 -7.61
N ILE A 109 -1.51 -2.63 -8.80
CA ILE A 109 -2.00 -1.27 -9.12
C ILE A 109 -3.52 -1.20 -9.02
N ASN A 110 -4.24 -2.13 -9.63
CA ASN A 110 -5.70 -2.13 -9.59
C ASN A 110 -6.23 -2.27 -8.15
N GLU A 111 -5.63 -3.15 -7.34
CA GLU A 111 -6.02 -3.32 -5.94
C GLU A 111 -5.77 -2.05 -5.11
N ALA A 112 -4.66 -1.36 -5.33
CA ALA A 112 -4.40 -0.07 -4.68
C ALA A 112 -5.44 1.00 -5.10
N ILE A 113 -5.82 1.05 -6.37
CA ILE A 113 -6.86 1.97 -6.86
C ILE A 113 -8.20 1.69 -6.18
N GLU A 114 -8.61 0.43 -6.09
CA GLU A 114 -9.87 0.04 -5.45
C GLU A 114 -9.85 0.33 -3.94
N LEU A 115 -8.72 0.14 -3.25
CA LEU A 115 -8.57 0.57 -1.86
C LEU A 115 -8.74 2.09 -1.71
N ALA A 116 -8.09 2.88 -2.56
CA ALA A 116 -8.23 4.33 -2.53
C ALA A 116 -9.68 4.77 -2.74
N LYS A 117 -10.41 4.14 -3.67
CA LYS A 117 -11.84 4.41 -3.88
C LYS A 117 -12.67 4.06 -2.66
N ASN A 118 -12.43 2.89 -2.07
CA ASN A 118 -13.22 2.39 -0.95
C ASN A 118 -13.05 3.24 0.32
N PHE A 119 -11.84 3.76 0.57
CA PHE A 119 -11.55 4.49 1.81
C PHE A 119 -11.56 6.02 1.64
N SER A 120 -11.28 6.55 0.45
CA SER A 120 -11.15 8.00 0.21
C SER A 120 -11.99 8.53 -0.97
N GLY A 121 -12.68 7.65 -1.71
CA GLY A 121 -13.56 8.02 -2.82
C GLY A 121 -12.91 8.09 -4.20
N GLU A 122 -13.71 8.38 -5.21
CA GLU A 122 -13.34 8.29 -6.64
C GLU A 122 -12.18 9.21 -7.05
N SER A 123 -12.06 10.40 -6.45
CA SER A 123 -10.95 11.31 -6.72
C SER A 123 -9.61 10.71 -6.29
N SER A 124 -9.58 10.05 -5.13
CA SER A 124 -8.38 9.37 -4.63
C SER A 124 -8.01 8.16 -5.49
N GLY A 125 -9.00 7.40 -5.97
CA GLY A 125 -8.76 6.35 -6.96
C GLY A 125 -8.04 6.85 -8.22
N LYS A 126 -8.48 7.99 -8.77
CA LYS A 126 -7.83 8.62 -9.94
C LYS A 126 -6.42 9.11 -9.63
N PHE A 127 -6.22 9.72 -8.46
CA PHE A 127 -4.91 10.18 -8.00
C PHE A 127 -3.92 9.00 -7.87
N VAL A 128 -4.29 7.96 -7.14
CA VAL A 128 -3.46 6.75 -6.95
C VAL A 128 -3.12 6.09 -8.29
N ASN A 129 -4.10 5.96 -9.19
CA ASN A 129 -3.86 5.44 -10.54
C ASN A 129 -2.81 6.26 -11.31
N GLY A 130 -2.90 7.60 -11.22
CA GLY A 130 -1.95 8.50 -11.87
C GLY A 130 -0.51 8.29 -11.38
N VAL A 131 -0.33 8.26 -10.05
CA VAL A 131 0.99 8.10 -9.42
C VAL A 131 1.59 6.73 -9.71
N LEU A 132 0.87 5.65 -9.40
CA LEU A 132 1.38 4.28 -9.62
C LEU A 132 1.59 3.97 -11.09
N GLY A 133 0.72 4.51 -11.97
CA GLY A 133 0.88 4.38 -13.41
C GLY A 133 2.14 5.06 -13.95
N THR A 134 2.53 6.21 -13.38
CA THR A 134 3.79 6.89 -13.73
C THR A 134 5.00 6.03 -13.34
N VAL A 135 5.05 5.57 -12.10
CA VAL A 135 6.15 4.72 -11.61
C VAL A 135 6.25 3.43 -12.42
N TYR A 136 5.13 2.78 -12.72
CA TYR A 136 5.11 1.55 -13.52
C TYR A 136 5.71 1.74 -14.91
N ARG A 137 5.42 2.87 -15.60
CA ARG A 137 6.01 3.16 -16.91
C ARG A 137 7.52 3.42 -16.83
N GLU A 138 7.98 4.09 -15.79
CA GLU A 138 9.42 4.35 -15.58
C GLU A 138 10.20 3.06 -15.36
N LEU A 139 9.65 2.13 -14.57
CA LEU A 139 10.23 0.80 -14.34
C LEU A 139 10.30 -0.03 -15.63
N ASP A 140 9.24 0.00 -16.44
CA ASP A 140 9.19 -0.73 -17.71
C ASP A 140 10.24 -0.17 -18.70
N ASN A 141 10.37 1.15 -18.80
CA ASN A 141 11.39 1.78 -19.64
C ASN A 141 12.81 1.44 -19.18
N ALA A 142 13.09 1.41 -17.87
CA ALA A 142 14.39 1.06 -17.33
C ALA A 142 14.76 -0.42 -17.55
N THR A 143 13.77 -1.30 -17.67
CA THR A 143 13.99 -2.74 -17.92
C THR A 143 14.18 -3.04 -19.42
N ASN A 144 13.62 -2.21 -20.29
CA ASN A 144 13.68 -2.34 -21.74
C ASN A 144 14.78 -1.49 -22.41
N SER A 145 15.60 -0.77 -21.62
CA SER A 145 16.75 0.03 -22.08
C SER A 145 18.07 -0.69 -21.79
#